data_AF-A0A2V6R9U5-F1
#
_entry.id   AF-A0A2V6R9U5-F1
#
_cell.length_a   1.000
_cell.length_b   1.000
_cell.length_c   1.000
_cell.angle_alpha   90.00
_cell.angle_beta   90.00
_cell.angle_gamma   90.00
#
_symmetry.space_group_name_H-M   'P 1'
#
loop_
_entity.id
_entity.type
_entity.pdbx_description
1 polymer ?
#
loop_
_entity_poly.entity_id
_entity_poly.type
_entity_poly.pdbx_seq_one_letter_code
_entity_poly.pdbx_strand_id
1 'polypeptide(L)'
;MTQRVIFLDIDGVLAPIRRWDRYGDLNLACIQVLNEIVARGQADVVVSSTWRHGKTVDELQAILESQGFTGCVLDMTPTGTSGADRGEEIAGWLAEHDVSGYVILDDHADMGELHSHLVQAHPAHGLQSADAPRAIAMLMRPTGGRPC
;
A
#
# COMPACT_ATOMS: atom_id res chain seq x y z
N MET A 1 -21.22 3.92 -0.42
CA MET A 1 -20.32 4.20 -1.56
C MET A 1 -19.12 3.30 -1.37
N THR A 2 -18.66 2.63 -2.42
CA THR A 2 -17.46 1.76 -2.34
C THR A 2 -16.21 2.61 -2.27
N GLN A 3 -15.31 2.27 -1.34
CA GLN A 3 -14.11 3.05 -1.04
C GLN A 3 -12.97 2.72 -2.04
N ARG A 4 -12.03 3.64 -2.23
CA ARG A 4 -10.77 3.35 -2.93
C ARG A 4 -9.68 2.99 -1.95
N VAL A 5 -8.81 2.06 -2.32
CA VAL A 5 -7.84 1.48 -1.39
C VAL A 5 -6.42 1.54 -1.94
N ILE A 6 -5.48 1.87 -1.06
CA ILE A 6 -4.04 1.74 -1.31
C ILE A 6 -3.56 0.53 -0.51
N PHE A 7 -3.10 -0.53 -1.18
CA PHE A 7 -2.35 -1.59 -0.53
C PHE A 7 -0.90 -1.14 -0.39
N LEU A 8 -0.45 -0.98 0.85
CA LEU A 8 0.81 -0.32 1.17
C LEU A 8 1.79 -1.30 1.81
N ASP A 9 2.93 -1.52 1.15
CA ASP A 9 4.13 -1.97 1.85
C ASP A 9 4.89 -0.79 2.48
N ILE A 10 5.74 -1.07 3.47
CA ILE A 10 6.46 -0.07 4.25
C ILE A 10 7.95 -0.12 3.95
N ASP A 11 8.59 -1.27 4.12
CA ASP A 11 10.02 -1.43 3.84
C ASP A 11 10.26 -1.28 2.33
N GLY A 12 11.28 -0.53 1.94
CA GLY A 12 11.54 -0.25 0.51
C GLY A 12 10.56 0.72 -0.17
N VAL A 13 9.43 1.06 0.48
CA VAL A 13 8.43 2.02 -0.02
C VAL A 13 8.43 3.32 0.80
N LEU A 14 8.08 3.25 2.08
CA LEU A 14 8.13 4.40 3.00
C LEU A 14 9.43 4.45 3.78
N ALA A 15 10.11 3.31 3.92
CA ALA A 15 11.38 3.14 4.60
C ALA A 15 12.45 2.65 3.60
N PRO A 16 13.10 3.56 2.84
CA PRO A 16 14.11 3.19 1.86
C PRO A 16 15.26 2.37 2.47
N ILE A 17 15.60 1.28 1.81
CA ILE A 17 16.63 0.33 2.25
C ILE A 17 18.01 0.88 1.87
N ARG A 18 18.70 1.47 2.85
CA ARG A 18 20.04 2.06 2.64
C ARG A 18 21.18 1.07 2.86
N ARG A 19 20.97 0.06 3.70
CA ARG A 19 21.86 -1.08 3.92
C ARG A 19 21.02 -2.32 4.26
N TRP A 20 21.41 -3.47 3.73
CA TRP A 20 20.72 -4.75 3.93
C TRP A 20 20.61 -5.19 5.40
N ASP A 21 21.34 -4.56 6.32
CA ASP A 21 21.33 -4.85 7.76
C ASP A 21 20.47 -3.88 8.59
N ARG A 22 19.90 -2.83 7.97
CA ARG A 22 19.00 -1.89 8.62
C ARG A 22 17.84 -1.52 7.71
N TYR A 23 16.65 -2.01 8.05
CA TYR A 23 15.41 -1.37 7.64
C TYR A 23 15.49 0.11 8.06
N GLY A 24 15.27 1.00 7.10
CA GLY A 24 15.42 2.43 7.32
C GLY A 24 14.31 2.98 8.22
N ASP A 25 14.56 4.10 8.89
CA ASP A 25 13.47 4.88 9.46
C ASP A 25 12.53 5.33 8.34
N LEU A 26 11.25 5.52 8.68
CA LEU A 26 10.26 6.09 7.77
C LEU A 26 10.78 7.43 7.21
N ASN A 27 10.70 7.58 5.90
CA ASN A 27 11.19 8.76 5.21
C ASN A 27 10.07 9.78 5.01
N LEU A 28 10.26 10.98 5.57
CA LEU A 28 9.27 12.05 5.48
C LEU A 28 8.87 12.43 4.04
N ALA A 29 9.79 12.34 3.07
CA ALA A 29 9.45 12.62 1.68
C ALA A 29 8.53 11.54 1.10
N CYS A 30 8.76 10.27 1.41
CA CYS A 30 7.88 9.18 1.00
C CYS A 30 6.48 9.30 1.66
N ILE A 31 6.41 9.71 2.94
CA ILE A 31 5.14 10.00 3.62
C ILE A 31 4.39 11.15 2.94
N GLN A 32 5.09 12.21 2.53
CA GLN A 32 4.47 13.32 1.80
C GLN A 32 3.87 12.87 0.47
N VAL A 33 4.55 11.97 -0.26
CA VAL A 33 4.01 11.39 -1.49
C VAL A 33 2.78 10.53 -1.20
N LEU A 34 2.82 9.70 -0.15
CA LEU A 34 1.66 8.91 0.26
C LEU A 34 0.46 9.80 0.61
N ASN A 35 0.68 10.88 1.36
CA ASN A 35 -0.36 11.87 1.69
C ASN A 35 -0.97 12.50 0.44
N GLU A 36 -0.16 12.81 -0.58
CA GLU A 36 -0.65 13.31 -1.86
C GLU A 36 -1.58 12.28 -2.53
N ILE A 37 -1.16 11.01 -2.59
CA ILE A 37 -1.95 9.94 -3.22
C ILE A 37 -3.26 9.72 -2.47
N VAL A 38 -3.22 9.66 -1.13
CA VAL A 38 -4.42 9.54 -0.28
C VAL A 38 -5.38 10.70 -0.53
N ALA A 39 -4.89 11.95 -0.44
CA ALA A 39 -5.74 13.13 -0.52
C ALA A 39 -6.38 13.28 -1.91
N ARG A 40 -5.60 13.09 -2.97
CA ARG A 40 -6.08 13.23 -4.36
C ARG A 40 -6.85 12.00 -4.85
N GLY A 41 -6.48 10.82 -4.35
CA GLY A 41 -7.13 9.55 -4.62
C GLY A 41 -8.44 9.37 -3.86
N GLN A 42 -8.62 10.08 -2.73
CA GLN A 42 -9.69 9.82 -1.76
C GLN A 42 -9.71 8.35 -1.37
N ALA A 43 -8.55 7.85 -0.97
CA ALA A 43 -8.33 6.44 -0.71
C ALA A 43 -7.80 6.24 0.71
N ASP A 44 -8.23 5.15 1.33
CA ASP A 44 -7.68 4.70 2.61
C ASP A 44 -6.60 3.64 2.38
N VAL A 45 -5.77 3.44 3.40
CA VAL A 45 -4.63 2.52 3.36
C VAL A 45 -5.02 1.18 3.96
N VAL A 46 -4.75 0.11 3.24
CA VAL A 46 -4.69 -1.25 3.77
C VAL A 46 -3.23 -1.67 3.80
N VAL A 47 -2.70 -1.95 4.99
CA VAL A 47 -1.27 -2.30 5.11
C VAL A 47 -1.05 -3.73 4.63
N SER A 48 -0.27 -3.85 3.56
CA SER A 48 0.31 -5.10 3.09
C SER A 48 1.81 -5.02 3.30
N SER A 49 2.23 -5.13 4.57
CA SER A 49 3.64 -5.10 4.97
C SER A 49 3.90 -6.11 6.08
N THR A 50 5.12 -6.62 6.21
CA THR A 50 5.52 -7.48 7.34
C THR A 50 5.26 -6.81 8.69
N TRP A 51 5.16 -5.48 8.72
CA TRP A 51 4.78 -4.70 9.89
C TRP A 51 3.41 -5.05 10.49
N ARG A 52 2.52 -5.67 9.70
CA ARG A 52 1.25 -6.23 10.18
C ARG A 52 1.43 -7.36 11.20
N HIS A 53 2.60 -8.00 11.23
CA HIS A 53 2.89 -9.03 12.22
C HIS A 53 3.18 -8.40 13.58
N GLY A 54 2.27 -8.64 14.52
CA GLY A 54 2.40 -8.16 15.91
C GLY A 54 2.06 -6.69 16.11
N LYS A 55 1.34 -6.06 15.17
CA LYS A 55 0.75 -4.73 15.33
C LYS A 55 -0.73 -4.75 14.97
N THR A 56 -1.49 -3.91 15.64
CA THR A 56 -2.88 -3.59 15.32
C THR A 56 -2.95 -2.46 14.29
N VAL A 57 -4.14 -2.26 13.71
CA VAL A 57 -4.43 -1.13 12.82
C VAL A 57 -4.14 0.20 13.54
N ASP A 58 -4.61 0.35 14.78
CA ASP A 58 -4.41 1.58 15.57
C ASP A 58 -2.92 1.87 15.83
N GLU A 59 -2.12 0.83 16.10
CA GLU A 59 -0.68 1.00 16.27
C GLU A 59 0.02 1.42 14.96
N LEU A 60 -0.38 0.86 13.83
CA LEU A 60 0.14 1.25 12.52
C LEU A 60 -0.27 2.68 12.15
N GLN A 61 -1.53 3.05 12.39
CA GLN A 61 -2.03 4.42 12.25
C GLN A 61 -1.16 5.38 13.08
N ALA A 62 -1.00 5.10 14.38
CA ALA A 62 -0.23 5.96 15.28
C ALA A 62 1.25 6.10 14.86
N ILE A 63 1.87 5.03 14.36
CA ILE A 63 3.24 5.08 13.86
C ILE A 63 3.33 5.99 12.62
N LEU A 64 2.45 5.83 11.64
CA LEU A 64 2.46 6.66 10.43
C LEU A 64 2.14 8.12 10.75
N GLU A 65 1.15 8.38 11.61
CA GLU A 65 0.79 9.74 12.07
C GLU A 65 1.95 10.43 12.78
N SER A 66 2.74 9.69 13.57
CA SER A 66 3.94 10.23 14.23
C SER A 66 4.99 10.75 13.24
N GLN A 67 4.92 10.32 11.98
CA GLN A 67 5.78 10.75 10.86
C GLN A 67 5.07 11.75 9.92
N GLY A 68 3.87 12.21 10.27
CA GLY A 68 3.12 13.20 9.50
C GLY A 68 2.20 12.61 8.44
N PHE A 69 1.85 11.32 8.50
CA PHE A 69 0.75 10.78 7.69
C PHE A 69 -0.58 11.43 8.10
N THR A 70 -1.42 11.77 7.12
CA THR A 70 -2.70 12.45 7.33
C THR A 70 -3.90 11.66 6.81
N GLY A 71 -3.69 10.40 6.42
CA GLY A 71 -4.74 9.52 5.93
C GLY A 71 -5.29 8.59 7.01
N CYS A 72 -6.05 7.61 6.56
CA CYS A 72 -6.64 6.56 7.38
C CYS A 72 -6.01 5.21 7.00
N VAL A 73 -5.47 4.49 7.98
CA VAL A 73 -5.19 3.06 7.90
C VAL A 73 -6.50 2.36 8.22
N LEU A 74 -7.15 1.85 7.18
CA LEU A 74 -8.43 1.16 7.25
C LEU A 74 -8.27 -0.25 7.83
N ASP A 75 -7.28 -1.00 7.34
CA ASP A 75 -7.12 -2.42 7.64
C ASP A 75 -5.70 -2.91 7.31
N MET A 76 -5.48 -4.22 7.43
CA MET A 76 -4.28 -4.93 6.99
C MET A 76 -4.68 -6.15 6.17
N THR A 77 -3.86 -6.56 5.21
CA THR A 77 -4.13 -7.81 4.48
C THR A 77 -4.03 -9.02 5.42
N PRO A 78 -4.82 -10.09 5.19
CA PRO A 78 -4.69 -11.31 5.98
C PRO A 78 -3.27 -11.86 5.87
N THR A 79 -2.80 -12.52 6.92
CA THR A 79 -1.57 -13.31 6.84
C THR A 79 -1.91 -14.62 6.14
N GLY A 80 -1.34 -14.83 4.95
CA GLY A 80 -1.58 -16.05 4.19
C GLY A 80 -1.10 -17.33 4.89
N THR A 81 -1.43 -18.48 4.33
CA THR A 81 -0.77 -19.75 4.71
C THR A 81 0.71 -19.71 4.30
N SER A 82 1.57 -20.50 4.96
CA SER A 82 3.00 -20.57 4.62
C SER A 82 3.22 -20.72 3.11
N GLY A 83 3.87 -19.73 2.49
CA GLY A 83 4.20 -19.73 1.06
C GLY A 83 3.28 -18.88 0.17
N ALA A 84 2.25 -18.24 0.72
CA ALA A 84 1.45 -17.27 -0.03
C ALA A 84 2.28 -16.05 -0.41
N ASP A 85 2.16 -15.62 -1.67
CA ASP A 85 2.79 -14.39 -2.14
C ASP A 85 1.93 -13.15 -1.76
N ARG A 86 2.53 -11.97 -1.92
CA ARG A 86 1.88 -10.68 -1.61
C ARG A 86 0.58 -10.48 -2.39
N GLY A 87 0.54 -10.92 -3.65
CA GLY A 87 -0.62 -10.80 -4.52
C GLY A 87 -1.80 -11.63 -4.01
N GLU A 88 -1.54 -12.85 -3.53
CA GLU A 88 -2.57 -13.72 -2.96
C GLU A 88 -3.21 -13.13 -1.70
N GLU A 89 -2.42 -12.51 -0.82
CA GLU A 89 -2.95 -11.86 0.39
C GLU A 89 -3.85 -10.67 0.05
N ILE A 90 -3.44 -9.85 -0.92
CA ILE A 90 -4.24 -8.73 -1.42
C ILE A 90 -5.52 -9.25 -2.10
N ALA A 91 -5.42 -10.31 -2.91
CA ALA A 91 -6.58 -10.93 -3.55
C ALA A 91 -7.57 -11.50 -2.53
N GLY A 92 -7.08 -12.10 -1.45
CA GLY A 92 -7.90 -12.57 -0.33
C GLY A 92 -8.68 -11.44 0.32
N TRP A 93 -8.02 -10.30 0.59
CA TRP A 93 -8.69 -9.12 1.13
C TRP A 93 -9.75 -8.57 0.14
N LEU A 94 -9.41 -8.45 -1.14
CA LEU A 94 -10.33 -7.99 -2.20
C LEU A 94 -11.53 -8.92 -2.42
N ALA A 95 -11.43 -10.20 -2.09
CA ALA A 95 -12.56 -11.13 -2.21
C ALA A 95 -13.67 -10.86 -1.20
N GLU A 96 -13.34 -10.22 -0.08
CA GLU A 96 -14.27 -9.93 1.02
C GLU A 96 -14.73 -8.46 1.04
N HIS A 97 -14.08 -7.59 0.25
CA HIS A 97 -14.29 -6.15 0.27
C HIS A 97 -14.60 -5.58 -1.12
N ASP A 98 -15.73 -4.89 -1.23
CA ASP A 98 -16.11 -4.18 -2.46
C ASP A 98 -15.45 -2.80 -2.52
N VAL A 99 -14.51 -2.63 -3.45
CA VAL A 99 -13.75 -1.38 -3.65
C VAL A 99 -14.03 -0.78 -5.02
N SER A 100 -14.07 0.55 -5.10
CA SER A 100 -14.31 1.28 -6.37
C SER A 100 -13.08 1.43 -7.24
N GLY A 101 -11.89 1.24 -6.67
CA GLY A 101 -10.58 1.41 -7.30
C GLY A 101 -9.48 1.10 -6.30
N TYR A 102 -8.35 0.57 -6.76
CA TYR A 102 -7.21 0.32 -5.88
C TYR A 102 -5.87 0.44 -6.60
N VAL A 103 -4.82 0.60 -5.80
CA VAL A 103 -3.42 0.58 -6.23
C VAL A 103 -2.58 -0.17 -5.20
N ILE A 104 -1.51 -0.82 -5.66
CA ILE A 104 -0.51 -1.46 -4.81
C ILE A 104 0.76 -0.63 -4.86
N LEU A 105 1.28 -0.23 -3.70
CA LEU A 105 2.57 0.44 -3.52
C LEU A 105 3.52 -0.52 -2.80
N ASP A 106 4.43 -1.12 -3.54
CA ASP A 106 5.35 -2.16 -3.04
C ASP A 106 6.69 -2.04 -3.80
N ASP A 107 7.80 -2.44 -3.18
CA ASP A 107 9.10 -2.49 -3.86
C ASP A 107 9.34 -3.84 -4.56
N HIS A 108 8.58 -4.88 -4.17
CA HIS A 108 8.57 -6.19 -4.80
C HIS A 108 7.67 -6.21 -6.04
N ALA A 109 8.16 -6.86 -7.10
CA ALA A 109 7.42 -6.99 -8.35
C ALA A 109 6.41 -8.17 -8.34
N ASP A 110 6.52 -9.08 -7.38
CA ASP A 110 5.73 -10.32 -7.41
C ASP A 110 4.31 -10.09 -6.87
N MET A 111 3.38 -9.88 -7.80
CA MET A 111 1.97 -9.56 -7.53
C MET A 111 1.01 -10.46 -8.32
N GLY A 112 1.52 -11.50 -8.98
CA GLY A 112 0.73 -12.38 -9.85
C GLY A 112 -0.18 -11.61 -10.82
N GLU A 113 -1.47 -11.94 -10.82
CA GLU A 113 -2.50 -11.29 -11.66
C GLU A 113 -2.71 -9.80 -11.31
N LEU A 114 -2.35 -9.37 -10.11
CA LEU A 114 -2.52 -8.00 -9.63
C LEU A 114 -1.39 -7.06 -10.08
N HIS A 115 -0.35 -7.56 -10.75
CA HIS A 115 0.78 -6.76 -11.21
C HIS A 115 0.38 -5.52 -12.02
N SER A 116 -0.74 -5.55 -12.75
CA SER A 116 -1.25 -4.38 -13.50
C SER A 116 -1.70 -3.20 -12.61
N HIS A 117 -1.86 -3.42 -11.30
CA HIS A 117 -2.21 -2.42 -10.29
C HIS A 117 -1.00 -1.99 -9.44
N LEU A 118 0.20 -2.50 -9.73
CA LEU A 118 1.42 -2.19 -9.01
C LEU A 118 2.06 -0.88 -9.50
N VAL A 119 2.34 -0.01 -8.53
CA VAL A 119 3.31 1.08 -8.66
C VAL A 119 4.55 0.65 -7.89
N GLN A 120 5.49 0.05 -8.62
CA GLN A 120 6.70 -0.50 -8.01
C GLN A 120 7.64 0.63 -7.56
N ALA A 121 7.91 0.72 -6.26
CA ALA A 121 8.91 1.63 -5.70
C ALA A 121 10.32 1.05 -5.88
N HIS A 122 11.32 1.92 -5.99
CA HIS A 122 12.70 1.45 -5.96
C HIS A 122 13.16 1.33 -4.50
N PRO A 123 13.62 0.17 -4.01
CA PRO A 123 13.87 -0.06 -2.58
C PRO A 123 14.87 0.93 -1.96
N ALA A 124 15.89 1.34 -2.71
CA ALA A 124 16.89 2.31 -2.23
C ALA A 124 16.38 3.77 -2.12
N HIS A 125 15.25 4.08 -2.74
CA HIS A 125 14.70 5.43 -2.84
C HIS A 125 13.34 5.57 -2.15
N GLY A 126 12.57 4.48 -2.07
CA GLY A 126 11.18 4.53 -1.65
C GLY A 126 10.29 5.17 -2.69
N LEU A 127 9.06 5.45 -2.28
CA LEU A 127 8.04 6.13 -3.05
C LEU A 127 8.50 7.56 -3.41
N GLN A 128 8.45 7.90 -4.70
CA GLN A 128 8.89 9.20 -5.22
C GLN A 128 7.69 10.02 -5.72
N SER A 129 7.81 11.35 -5.76
CA SER A 129 6.72 12.22 -6.27
C SER A 129 6.30 11.88 -7.71
N ALA A 130 7.20 11.27 -8.51
CA ALA A 130 6.89 10.81 -9.86
C ALA A 130 5.92 9.62 -9.89
N ASP A 131 5.78 8.88 -8.79
CA ASP A 131 4.87 7.73 -8.68
C ASP A 131 3.41 8.16 -8.47
N ALA A 132 3.20 9.31 -7.81
CA ALA A 132 1.87 9.78 -7.41
C ALA A 132 0.88 9.91 -8.59
N PRO A 133 1.21 10.52 -9.73
CA PRO A 133 0.28 10.64 -10.85
C PRO A 133 -0.21 9.27 -11.36
N ARG A 134 0.67 8.26 -11.41
CA ARG A 134 0.33 6.91 -11.83
C ARG A 134 -0.58 6.23 -10.81
N ALA A 135 -0.25 6.33 -9.52
CA ALA A 135 -1.06 5.75 -8.45
C ALA A 135 -2.48 6.34 -8.40
N ILE A 136 -2.59 7.67 -8.49
CA ILE A 136 -3.88 8.38 -8.52
C ILE A 136 -4.69 7.96 -9.74
N ALA A 137 -4.06 7.84 -10.92
CA ALA A 137 -4.75 7.39 -12.12
C ALA A 137 -5.27 5.95 -12.00
N MET A 138 -4.56 5.06 -11.31
CA MET A 138 -5.02 3.69 -11.03
C MET A 138 -6.21 3.68 -10.07
N LEU A 139 -6.15 4.45 -8.97
CA LEU A 139 -7.25 4.60 -8.02
C LEU A 139 -8.55 5.11 -8.66
N MET A 140 -8.44 5.97 -9.67
CA MET A 140 -9.59 6.56 -10.36
C MET A 140 -10.20 5.64 -11.43
N ARG A 141 -9.57 4.51 -11.76
CA ARG A 141 -10.15 3.52 -12.67
C ARG A 141 -11.20 2.71 -11.92
N PRO A 142 -12.42 2.56 -12.46
CA PRO A 142 -13.39 1.63 -11.91
C PRO A 142 -12.79 0.22 -11.88
N THR A 143 -12.88 -0.46 -10.75
CA THR A 143 -12.74 -1.91 -10.73
C THR A 143 -13.82 -2.50 -11.64
N GLY A 144 -13.41 -3.29 -12.63
CA GLY A 144 -14.36 -3.96 -13.51
C GLY A 144 -15.27 -4.85 -12.67
N GLY A 145 -16.54 -4.48 -12.55
CA GLY A 145 -17.53 -5.29 -11.84
C GLY A 145 -17.53 -6.70 -12.43
N ARG A 146 -17.51 -7.72 -11.56
CA ARG A 146 -17.83 -9.09 -11.99
C ARG A 146 -19.17 -9.02 -12.74
N PRO A 147 -19.26 -9.46 -14.00
CA PRO A 147 -20.56 -9.61 -14.62
C PRO A 147 -21.35 -10.63 -13.78
N CYS A 148 -22.60 -10.25 -13.50
CA CYS A 148 -23.60 -11.04 -12.80
C CYS A 148 -23.74 -12.45 -13.39
#